data_AF-A0A3G6J730-F1
#
_entry.id   AF-A0A3G6J730-F1
#
_cell.length_a   1.000
_cell.length_b   1.000
_cell.length_c   1.000
_cell.angle_alpha   90.00
_cell.angle_beta   90.00
_cell.angle_gamma   90.00
#
_symmetry.space_group_name_H-M   'P 1'
#
loop_
_entity.id
_entity.type
_entity.pdbx_description
1 polymer ?
#
loop_
_entity_poly.entity_id
_entity_poly.type
_entity_poly.pdbx_seq_one_letter_code
_entity_poly.pdbx_strand_id
1 'polypeptide(L)'
;MAIMEPTQWTTDIQVLLTRSEWQRLEPELSQHLTDEDCTPMNIAVEELSFACEPDNMLVSEYQQREGHPPVAEILHRVVVHSRSTRAASEVTKHVVTALGNPQYWYGTTSAGFLDPGSKSACNISL
;
A
#
# COMPACT_ATOMS: atom_id res chain seq x y z
N MET A 1 -14.80 30.69 8.57
CA MET A 1 -14.37 29.51 7.79
C MET A 1 -12.96 29.21 8.24
N ALA A 2 -12.73 28.13 8.99
CA ALA A 2 -11.38 27.76 9.39
C ALA A 2 -10.66 27.21 8.16
N ILE A 3 -9.48 27.76 7.87
CA ILE A 3 -8.61 27.26 6.82
C ILE A 3 -7.93 26.03 7.42
N MET A 4 -8.38 24.82 7.07
CA MET A 4 -7.69 23.61 7.50
C MET A 4 -6.42 23.49 6.68
N GLU A 5 -5.27 23.68 7.33
CA GLU A 5 -3.99 23.49 6.67
C GLU A 5 -3.82 22.01 6.31
N PRO A 6 -3.51 21.70 5.05
CA PRO A 6 -3.45 20.33 4.59
C PRO A 6 -2.27 19.62 5.25
N THR A 7 -2.56 18.52 5.94
CA THR A 7 -1.59 17.73 6.71
C THR A 7 -0.83 16.79 5.78
N GLN A 8 0.45 16.57 6.07
CA GLN A 8 1.23 15.56 5.38
C GLN A 8 0.99 14.19 6.01
N TRP A 9 0.63 13.24 5.16
CA TRP A 9 0.31 11.87 5.54
C TRP A 9 1.25 10.89 4.84
N THR A 10 1.57 9.82 5.54
CA THR A 10 2.17 8.61 4.97
C THR A 10 1.18 7.47 5.13
N THR A 11 0.79 6.87 4.03
CA THR A 11 0.05 5.61 4.01
C THR A 11 1.02 4.48 3.67
N ASP A 12 1.12 3.48 4.53
CA ASP A 12 1.92 2.26 4.31
C ASP A 12 0.97 1.07 4.30
N ILE A 13 0.76 0.50 3.11
CA ILE A 13 -0.18 -0.60 2.88
C ILE A 13 0.53 -1.74 2.18
N GLN A 14 0.37 -2.94 2.71
CA GLN A 14 0.65 -4.18 2.02
C GLN A 14 -0.63 -4.69 1.37
N VAL A 15 -0.51 -5.20 0.15
CA VAL A 15 -1.63 -5.73 -0.63
C VAL A 15 -1.21 -7.00 -1.35
N LEU A 16 -2.10 -7.99 -1.37
CA LEU A 16 -1.90 -9.22 -2.10
C LEU A 16 -2.74 -9.19 -3.39
N LEU A 17 -2.07 -9.16 -4.55
CA LEU A 17 -2.69 -9.03 -5.87
C LEU A 17 -2.01 -9.96 -6.86
N THR A 18 -2.75 -10.47 -7.83
CA THR A 18 -2.13 -11.13 -8.99
C THR A 18 -1.35 -10.13 -9.84
N ARG A 19 -0.35 -10.62 -10.58
CA ARG A 19 0.41 -9.79 -11.54
C ARG A 19 -0.51 -9.04 -12.52
N SER A 20 -1.57 -9.70 -12.99
CA SER A 20 -2.50 -9.10 -13.96
C SER A 20 -3.38 -8.01 -13.36
N GLU A 21 -3.70 -8.09 -12.07
CA GLU A 21 -4.39 -7.01 -11.35
C GLU A 21 -3.47 -5.81 -11.17
N TRP A 22 -2.23 -6.05 -10.71
CA TRP A 22 -1.24 -4.98 -10.54
C TRP A 22 -0.96 -4.24 -11.84
N GLN A 23 -0.72 -4.96 -12.94
CA GLN A 23 -0.42 -4.36 -14.26
C GLN A 23 -1.55 -3.49 -14.82
N ARG A 24 -2.80 -3.75 -14.45
CA ARG A 24 -3.95 -2.91 -14.83
C ARG A 24 -4.05 -1.67 -13.95
N LEU A 25 -3.70 -1.81 -12.68
CA LEU A 25 -3.83 -0.79 -11.66
C LEU A 25 -2.71 0.26 -11.69
N GLU A 26 -1.46 -0.19 -11.78
CA GLU A 26 -0.25 0.63 -11.65
C GLU A 26 -0.23 1.88 -12.55
N PRO A 27 -0.63 1.82 -13.84
CA PRO A 27 -0.60 3.00 -14.71
C PRO A 27 -1.57 4.10 -14.28
N GLU A 28 -2.66 3.74 -13.60
CA GLU A 28 -3.76 4.64 -13.23
C GLU A 28 -3.69 5.03 -11.74
N LEU A 29 -2.82 4.40 -10.95
CA LEU A 29 -2.77 4.56 -9.49
C LEU A 29 -2.57 6.03 -9.07
N SER A 30 -1.63 6.75 -9.70
CA SER A 30 -1.40 8.17 -9.43
C SER A 30 -2.62 9.04 -9.72
N GLN A 31 -3.36 8.71 -10.79
CA GLN A 31 -4.59 9.41 -11.16
C GLN A 31 -5.70 9.14 -10.15
N HIS A 32 -5.92 7.87 -9.77
CA HIS A 32 -6.93 7.49 -8.79
C HIS A 32 -6.66 8.03 -7.39
N LEU A 33 -5.39 8.25 -7.03
CA LEU A 33 -5.01 8.87 -5.76
C LEU A 33 -5.24 10.38 -5.74
N THR A 34 -5.32 11.03 -6.90
CA THR A 34 -5.48 12.49 -6.98
C THR A 34 -6.95 12.88 -6.87
N ASP A 35 -7.26 13.73 -5.89
CA ASP A 35 -8.59 14.30 -5.66
C ASP A 35 -8.46 15.71 -5.06
N GLU A 36 -9.56 16.46 -4.96
CA GLU A 36 -9.62 17.83 -4.45
C GLU A 36 -9.04 17.97 -3.03
N ASP A 37 -9.23 16.94 -2.19
CA ASP A 37 -8.78 16.95 -0.79
C ASP A 37 -7.52 16.11 -0.53
N CYS A 38 -6.98 15.40 -1.53
CA CYS A 38 -5.83 14.51 -1.35
C CYS A 38 -4.93 14.56 -2.58
N THR A 39 -3.73 15.09 -2.40
CA THR A 39 -2.72 15.17 -3.48
C THR A 39 -1.57 14.22 -3.17
N PRO A 40 -1.33 13.18 -3.98
CA PRO A 40 -0.15 12.33 -3.82
C PRO A 40 1.12 13.13 -4.17
N MET A 41 2.11 13.04 -3.31
CA MET A 41 3.43 13.67 -3.47
C MET A 41 4.48 12.66 -3.96
N ASN A 42 4.40 11.43 -3.46
CA ASN A 42 5.28 10.33 -3.85
C ASN A 42 4.57 9.01 -3.65
N ILE A 43 4.82 8.04 -4.54
CA ILE A 43 4.31 6.68 -4.44
C ILE A 43 5.51 5.76 -4.62
N ALA A 44 5.80 4.93 -3.62
CA ALA A 44 6.81 3.89 -3.67
C ALA A 44 6.13 2.53 -3.61
N VAL A 45 6.56 1.60 -4.46
CA VAL A 45 6.05 0.24 -4.50
C VAL A 45 7.21 -0.74 -4.48
N GLU A 46 7.10 -1.78 -3.66
CA GLU A 46 8.03 -2.88 -3.57
C GLU A 46 7.29 -4.22 -3.62
N GLU A 47 7.73 -5.15 -4.46
CA GLU A 47 7.31 -6.56 -4.37
C GLU A 47 8.05 -7.20 -3.19
N LEU A 48 7.30 -7.71 -2.21
CA LEU A 48 7.86 -8.41 -1.06
C LEU A 48 7.93 -9.91 -1.35
N SER A 49 9.11 -10.49 -1.11
CA SER A 49 9.29 -11.93 -1.23
C SER A 49 8.73 -12.66 -0.02
N PHE A 50 7.84 -13.64 -0.26
CA PHE A 50 7.34 -14.56 0.76
C PHE A 50 8.44 -15.36 1.47
N ALA A 51 9.63 -15.47 0.87
CA ALA A 51 10.77 -16.13 1.49
C ALA A 51 11.44 -15.30 2.61
N CYS A 52 11.34 -13.97 2.55
CA CYS A 52 11.87 -13.08 3.58
C CYS A 52 10.84 -12.80 4.69
N GLU A 53 9.54 -12.91 4.40
CA GLU A 53 8.45 -12.76 5.37
C GLU A 53 7.48 -13.96 5.34
N PRO A 54 7.90 -15.15 5.80
CA PRO A 54 7.04 -16.34 5.81
C PRO A 54 5.83 -16.21 6.74
N ASP A 55 5.92 -15.36 7.77
CA ASP A 55 4.83 -15.02 8.71
C ASP A 55 4.14 -13.70 8.34
N ASN A 56 3.95 -13.45 7.04
CA ASN A 56 3.16 -12.30 6.62
C ASN A 56 1.66 -12.55 6.89
N MET A 57 1.02 -11.64 7.63
CA MET A 57 -0.38 -11.80 8.03
C MET A 57 -1.35 -11.98 6.85
N LEU A 58 -1.08 -11.34 5.70
CA LEU A 58 -1.93 -11.48 4.51
C LEU A 58 -1.80 -12.84 3.86
N VAL A 59 -0.61 -13.43 3.88
CA VAL A 59 -0.36 -14.78 3.38
C VAL A 59 -1.07 -15.80 4.26
N SER A 60 -0.99 -15.63 5.58
CA SER A 60 -1.71 -16.48 6.54
C SER A 60 -3.24 -16.35 6.38
N GLU A 61 -3.76 -15.14 6.22
CA GLU A 61 -5.20 -14.91 6.00
C GLU A 61 -5.67 -15.55 4.69
N TYR A 62 -4.93 -15.37 3.59
CA TYR A 62 -5.23 -15.98 2.30
C TYR A 62 -5.26 -17.51 2.42
N GLN A 63 -4.23 -18.12 3.02
CA GLN A 63 -4.16 -19.57 3.21
C GLN A 63 -5.34 -20.13 4.00
N GLN A 64 -5.75 -19.44 5.06
CA GLN A 64 -6.87 -19.85 5.88
C GLN A 64 -8.21 -19.77 5.13
N ARG A 65 -8.38 -18.78 4.25
CA ARG A 65 -9.62 -18.57 3.49
C ARG A 65 -9.71 -19.43 2.23
N GLU A 66 -8.63 -19.49 1.46
CA GLU A 66 -8.60 -20.14 0.14
C GLU A 66 -8.16 -21.62 0.23
N GLY A 67 -7.58 -22.04 1.36
CA GLY A 67 -7.15 -23.43 1.61
C GLY A 67 -5.84 -23.82 0.93
N HIS A 68 -5.12 -22.86 0.35
CA HIS A 68 -3.80 -23.05 -0.26
C HIS A 68 -2.94 -21.77 -0.14
N PRO A 69 -1.60 -21.87 -0.23
CA PRO A 69 -0.74 -20.69 -0.30
C PRO A 69 -1.04 -19.84 -1.54
N PRO A 70 -0.78 -18.52 -1.51
CA PRO A 70 -0.83 -17.71 -2.71
C PRO A 70 0.18 -18.25 -3.73
N VAL A 71 -0.28 -18.46 -4.97
CA VAL A 71 0.56 -19.01 -6.07
C VAL A 71 0.66 -18.01 -7.21
N ALA A 72 -0.45 -17.35 -7.53
CA ALA A 72 -0.52 -16.34 -8.60
C ALA A 72 -0.37 -14.92 -8.06
N GLU A 73 -0.64 -14.74 -6.76
CA GLU A 73 -0.61 -13.48 -6.06
C GLU A 73 0.80 -13.11 -5.61
N ILE A 74 1.06 -11.82 -5.64
CA ILE A 74 2.31 -11.18 -5.27
C ILE A 74 1.97 -10.17 -4.18
N LEU A 75 2.76 -10.21 -3.10
CA LEU A 75 2.65 -9.25 -2.03
C LEU A 75 3.37 -7.96 -2.45
N HIS A 76 2.66 -6.85 -2.44
CA HIS A 76 3.22 -5.53 -2.73
C HIS A 76 3.12 -4.68 -1.47
N ARG A 77 4.20 -3.99 -1.11
CA ARG A 77 4.17 -2.87 -0.16
C ARG A 77 4.08 -1.57 -0.94
N VAL A 78 3.05 -0.79 -0.66
CA VAL A 78 2.74 0.49 -1.29
C VAL A 78 2.82 1.57 -0.21
N VAL A 79 3.77 2.49 -0.38
CA VAL A 79 3.96 3.65 0.48
C VAL A 79 3.56 4.91 -0.29
N VAL A 80 2.51 5.58 0.15
CA VAL A 80 2.01 6.83 -0.44
C VAL A 80 2.26 7.98 0.52
N HIS A 81 3.04 8.96 0.07
CA HIS A 81 3.09 10.27 0.70
C HIS A 81 2.06 11.17 0.06
N SER A 82 1.21 11.78 0.87
CA SER A 82 0.18 12.69 0.38
C SER A 82 0.06 13.92 1.25
N ARG A 83 -0.56 14.95 0.69
CA ARG A 83 -1.03 16.10 1.45
C ARG A 83 -2.55 16.12 1.40
N SER A 84 -3.20 16.16 2.57
CA SER A 84 -4.66 16.08 2.65
C SER A 84 -5.22 16.82 3.87
N THR A 85 -6.42 17.38 3.70
CA THR A 85 -7.25 17.93 4.78
C THR A 85 -8.08 16.86 5.50
N ARG A 86 -8.11 15.63 4.98
CA ARG A 86 -8.87 14.49 5.51
C ARG A 86 -8.20 13.91 6.77
N ALA A 87 -8.99 13.20 7.58
CA ALA A 87 -8.45 12.43 8.70
C ALA A 87 -7.68 11.19 8.19
N ALA A 88 -6.74 10.68 9.00
CA ALA A 88 -5.88 9.56 8.59
C ALA A 88 -6.66 8.32 8.10
N SER A 89 -7.79 7.99 8.76
CA SER A 89 -8.63 6.84 8.36
C SER A 89 -9.31 7.05 7.00
N GLU A 90 -9.63 8.28 6.64
CA GLU A 90 -10.20 8.63 5.33
C GLU A 90 -9.13 8.60 4.24
N VAL A 91 -7.91 9.02 4.55
CA VAL A 91 -6.75 8.86 3.66
C VAL A 91 -6.46 7.39 3.40
N THR A 92 -6.46 6.54 4.45
CA THR A 92 -6.31 5.08 4.27
C THR A 92 -7.39 4.52 3.33
N LYS A 93 -8.66 4.86 3.55
CA LYS A 93 -9.78 4.42 2.70
C LYS A 93 -9.61 4.88 1.25
N HIS A 94 -9.18 6.12 1.05
CA HIS A 94 -8.91 6.68 -0.28
C HIS A 94 -7.83 5.88 -1.00
N VAL A 95 -6.71 5.58 -0.33
CA VAL A 95 -5.63 4.77 -0.91
C VAL A 95 -6.09 3.36 -1.24
N VAL A 96 -6.82 2.69 -0.33
CA VAL A 96 -7.37 1.34 -0.59
C VAL A 96 -8.35 1.34 -1.77
N THR A 97 -9.17 2.39 -1.89
CA THR A 97 -10.07 2.57 -3.03
C THR A 97 -9.29 2.75 -4.32
N ALA A 98 -8.24 3.58 -4.30
CA ALA A 98 -7.37 3.79 -5.44
C ALA A 98 -6.62 2.52 -5.86
N LEU A 99 -6.38 1.58 -4.94
CA LEU A 99 -5.84 0.25 -5.21
C LEU A 99 -6.87 -0.75 -5.78
N GLY A 100 -8.10 -0.30 -6.09
CA GLY A 100 -9.16 -1.13 -6.65
C GLY A 100 -9.94 -1.95 -5.61
N ASN A 101 -9.92 -1.54 -4.34
CA ASN A 101 -10.57 -2.26 -3.23
C ASN A 101 -10.13 -3.74 -3.15
N PRO A 102 -8.83 -4.01 -3.01
CA PRO A 102 -8.32 -5.38 -2.90
C PRO A 102 -8.97 -6.10 -1.72
N GLN A 103 -9.23 -7.40 -1.87
CA GLN A 103 -9.78 -8.22 -0.79
C GLN A 103 -8.78 -8.43 0.35
N TYR A 104 -7.48 -8.50 0.01
CA TYR A 104 -6.40 -8.82 0.92
C TYR A 104 -5.43 -7.63 1.00
N TRP A 105 -5.56 -6.83 2.06
CA TRP A 105 -4.67 -5.72 2.33
C TRP A 105 -4.54 -5.47 3.84
N TYR A 106 -3.40 -4.92 4.25
CA TYR A 106 -3.12 -4.55 5.62
C TYR A 106 -2.26 -3.30 5.66
N GLY A 107 -2.58 -2.35 6.52
CA GLY A 107 -1.81 -1.13 6.64
C GLY A 107 -2.61 0.02 7.24
N THR A 108 -1.98 1.19 7.31
CA THR A 108 -2.60 2.38 7.87
C THR A 108 -1.95 3.65 7.37
N THR A 109 -2.55 4.78 7.74
CA THR A 109 -2.01 6.11 7.51
C THR A 109 -1.57 6.74 8.83
N SER A 110 -0.40 7.36 8.82
CA SER A 110 0.18 8.10 9.94
C SER A 110 0.64 9.49 9.51
N ALA A 111 0.63 10.44 10.44
CA ALA A 111 1.05 11.81 10.15
C ALA A 111 2.58 11.87 9.96
N GLY A 112 3.03 12.72 9.03
CA GLY A 112 4.44 12.95 8.74
C GLY A 112 4.95 12.19 7.53
N PHE A 113 6.27 11.99 7.48
CA PHE A 113 6.98 11.33 6.40
C PHE A 113 7.61 10.04 6.92
N LEU A 114 7.46 8.95 6.17
CA LEU A 114 8.20 7.71 6.38
C LEU A 114 9.22 7.57 5.23
N ASP A 115 10.48 7.33 5.54
CA ASP A 115 11.39 6.91 4.48
C ASP A 115 10.94 5.51 3.99
N PRO A 116 10.55 5.34 2.72
CA PRO A 116 10.13 4.04 2.22
C PRO A 116 11.24 2.99 2.31
N GLY A 117 12.49 3.43 2.53
CA GLY A 117 13.67 2.58 2.61
C GLY A 117 14.28 2.38 1.24
N SER A 118 15.61 2.39 1.18
CA SER A 118 16.37 2.03 -0.01
C SER A 118 16.28 0.52 -0.26
N LYS A 119 15.86 0.14 -1.47
CA LYS A 119 15.83 -1.21 -2.06
C LYS A 119 16.74 -2.24 -1.36
N SER A 120 16.12 -3.29 -0.84
CA SER A 120 16.66 -4.64 -0.57
C SER A 120 17.99 -4.76 0.19
N ALA A 121 17.93 -5.38 1.38
CA ALA A 121 18.92 -6.38 1.76
C ALA A 121 18.34 -7.35 2.80
N CYS A 122 17.65 -8.40 2.33
CA CYS A 122 17.80 -9.71 2.97
C CYS A 122 19.29 -10.07 2.80
N ASN A 123 20.14 -9.68 3.77
CA ASN A 123 21.54 -10.08 3.81
C ASN A 123 21.59 -11.58 4.14
N ILE A 124 21.59 -12.43 3.11
CA ILE A 124 22.13 -13.77 3.26
C ILE A 124 23.63 -13.62 3.10
N SER A 125 24.33 -13.39 4.22
CA SER A 125 25.76 -13.65 4.25
C SER A 125 25.95 -15.16 4.11
N LEU A 126 26.46 -15.59 2.96
CA LEU A 126 27.07 -16.92 2.79
C LEU A 126 28.38 -17.00 3.57
#